data_AF-A0A520JPA6-F1
#
_entry.id   AF-A0A520JPA6-F1
#
_cell.length_a   1.000
_cell.length_b   1.000
_cell.length_c   1.000
_cell.angle_alpha   90.00
_cell.angle_beta   90.00
_cell.angle_gamma   90.00
#
_symmetry.space_group_name_H-M   'P 1'
#
loop_
_entity.id
_entity.type
_entity.pdbx_description
1 polymer ?
#
loop_
_entity_poly.entity_id
_entity_poly.type
_entity_poly.pdbx_seq_one_letter_code
_entity_poly.pdbx_strand_id
1 'polypeptide(L)'
;MAKALRVDPRDGVATLLNDALAGEVVTVGEGADAGSFLLTTDIGRGHKVALSSIAPGDPVVKYGYPIGTATQPIAPGAHVHSHNLKTGLEGTLAYRFDPVATASTPSASTTTFEGYVRADGNVGTRNEIWILSTVGCVARTAERIAAKAVALVGDSVDGVHAFTHPHGCSQLGQDLEGTRTIMASLACHPNAGGVLIVGLGCEENQIRALLAAIPASRHGMIRTLTTQASGDEIAEGCALVAELAELAKTERQTVGLDRLVLGVKCGGSDGLSGLTANPLVGRMSDRVTSAGGRVLVTEIPEIFGAEQMLMNRAASAPVFERIVEVVNDFKRYFLDHGETVSENPSPGNVVGGITTLEEKSLGAVQK
;
A
#
# COMPACT_ATOMS: atom_id res chain seq x y z
N MET A 1 14.88 -11.99 31.37
CA MET A 1 14.46 -10.59 31.36
C MET A 1 13.79 -10.32 30.04
N ALA A 2 12.54 -9.87 30.09
CA ALA A 2 11.85 -9.41 28.90
C ALA A 2 12.50 -8.11 28.37
N LYS A 3 12.46 -7.91 27.06
CA LYS A 3 13.04 -6.75 26.39
C LYS A 3 11.95 -5.91 25.77
N ALA A 4 12.09 -4.59 25.85
CA ALA A 4 11.24 -3.65 25.14
C ALA A 4 12.09 -2.67 24.30
N LEU A 5 11.52 -2.23 23.19
CA LEU A 5 12.13 -1.28 22.27
C LEU A 5 11.49 0.09 22.42
N ARG A 6 12.32 1.09 22.72
CA ARG A 6 12.00 2.51 22.63
C ARG A 6 12.45 3.01 21.26
N VAL A 7 11.56 3.65 20.50
CA VAL A 7 11.85 4.02 19.10
C VAL A 7 12.54 5.37 19.01
N ASP A 8 12.04 6.35 19.75
CA ASP A 8 12.57 7.70 19.82
C ASP A 8 12.93 8.08 21.27
N PRO A 9 14.02 8.86 21.50
CA PRO A 9 14.39 9.34 22.84
C PRO A 9 13.34 10.22 23.53
N ARG A 10 12.30 10.68 22.84
CA ARG A 10 11.15 11.41 23.41
C ARG A 10 9.99 10.50 23.80
N ASP A 11 10.05 9.22 23.45
CA ASP A 11 8.95 8.29 23.72
C ASP A 11 8.72 8.12 25.22
N GLY A 12 7.45 8.19 25.64
CA GLY A 12 7.01 7.88 27.00
C GLY A 12 6.65 6.41 27.20
N VAL A 13 6.68 5.61 26.12
CA VAL A 13 6.37 4.18 26.11
C VAL A 13 7.42 3.40 25.34
N ALA A 14 7.53 2.10 25.60
CA ALA A 14 8.30 1.16 24.80
C ALA A 14 7.45 -0.06 24.42
N THR A 15 7.77 -0.71 23.31
CA THR A 15 7.05 -1.90 22.84
C THR A 15 7.75 -3.17 23.27
N LEU A 16 7.03 -4.12 23.88
CA LEU A 16 7.59 -5.42 24.26
C LEU A 16 7.94 -6.30 23.06
N LEU A 17 9.13 -6.90 23.09
CA LEU A 17 9.62 -7.82 22.07
C LEU A 17 9.29 -9.29 22.37
N ASN A 18 8.91 -9.59 23.61
CA ASN A 18 8.46 -10.90 24.07
C ASN A 18 7.33 -10.72 25.07
N ASP A 19 6.53 -11.76 25.28
CA ASP A 19 5.58 -11.79 26.40
C ASP A 19 6.33 -11.64 27.72
N ALA A 20 5.71 -10.96 28.67
CA ALA A 20 6.28 -10.70 29.98
C ALA A 20 5.21 -10.81 31.06
N LEU A 21 5.55 -11.44 32.18
CA LEU A 21 4.62 -11.69 33.28
C LEU A 21 4.70 -10.60 34.34
N ALA A 22 3.61 -10.45 35.11
CA ALA A 22 3.62 -9.61 36.31
C ALA A 22 4.77 -10.01 37.25
N GLY A 23 5.47 -9.01 37.79
CA GLY A 23 6.64 -9.19 38.64
C GLY A 23 7.96 -9.39 37.89
N GLU A 24 7.94 -9.53 36.56
CA GLU A 24 9.17 -9.53 35.78
C GLU A 24 9.73 -8.11 35.57
N VAL A 25 11.05 -8.03 35.44
CA VAL A 25 11.75 -6.80 35.04
C VAL A 25 11.93 -6.79 33.53
N VAL A 26 11.42 -5.74 32.90
CA VAL A 26 11.62 -5.42 31.49
C VAL A 26 12.76 -4.44 31.36
N THR A 27 13.71 -4.76 30.47
CA THR A 27 14.79 -3.85 30.11
C THR A 27 14.48 -3.13 28.80
N VAL A 28 14.71 -1.82 28.77
CA VAL A 28 14.47 -0.95 27.61
C VAL A 28 15.79 -0.35 27.17
N GLY A 29 16.11 -0.41 25.88
CA GLY A 29 17.34 0.17 25.33
C GLY A 29 18.60 -0.64 25.63
N GLU A 30 19.75 -0.12 25.18
CA GLU A 30 21.09 -0.66 25.45
C GLU A 30 22.04 0.49 25.85
N GLY A 31 23.10 0.18 26.61
CA GLY A 31 24.10 1.18 27.00
C GLY A 31 23.61 2.21 28.03
N ALA A 32 23.97 3.49 27.85
CA ALA A 32 23.70 4.55 28.81
C ALA A 32 22.21 4.93 28.93
N ASP A 33 21.40 4.61 27.93
CA ASP A 33 19.96 4.87 27.90
C ASP A 33 19.14 3.66 28.41
N ALA A 34 19.81 2.64 28.98
CA ALA A 34 19.16 1.44 29.47
C ALA A 34 18.30 1.73 30.71
N GLY A 35 17.02 1.40 30.63
CA GLY A 35 16.07 1.46 31.75
C GLY A 35 15.57 0.07 32.14
N SER A 36 15.16 -0.08 33.41
CA SER A 36 14.56 -1.31 33.93
C SER A 36 13.25 -0.98 34.63
N PHE A 37 12.18 -1.69 34.27
CA PHE A 37 10.83 -1.46 34.78
C PHE A 37 10.22 -2.76 35.29
N LEU A 38 9.64 -2.72 36.49
CA LEU A 38 8.90 -3.85 37.05
C LEU A 38 7.48 -3.85 36.49
N LEU A 39 7.04 -4.98 35.94
CA LEU A 39 5.67 -5.11 35.44
C LEU A 39 4.69 -5.40 36.56
N THR A 40 3.52 -4.74 36.50
CA THR A 40 2.41 -4.95 37.45
C THR A 40 1.35 -5.93 36.93
N THR A 41 1.36 -6.22 35.64
CA THR A 41 0.42 -7.12 34.95
C THR A 41 1.16 -7.92 33.89
N ASP A 42 0.56 -9.01 33.45
CA ASP A 42 1.03 -9.69 32.24
C ASP A 42 0.82 -8.78 31.03
N ILE A 43 1.82 -8.72 30.15
CA ILE A 43 1.78 -7.91 28.94
C ILE A 43 2.32 -8.75 27.78
N GLY A 44 1.51 -8.88 26.74
CA GLY A 44 1.86 -9.63 25.54
C GLY A 44 2.89 -8.90 24.67
N ARG A 45 3.59 -9.69 23.84
CA ARG A 45 4.47 -9.19 22.79
C ARG A 45 3.74 -8.19 21.89
N GLY A 46 4.42 -7.10 21.53
CA GLY A 46 3.86 -6.04 20.67
C GLY A 46 3.07 -4.97 21.41
N HIS A 47 2.72 -5.19 22.69
CA HIS A 47 2.05 -4.19 23.51
C HIS A 47 3.04 -3.20 24.14
N LYS A 48 2.49 -2.09 24.66
CA LYS A 48 3.27 -0.97 25.19
C LYS A 48 3.39 -1.04 26.71
N VAL A 49 4.58 -0.71 27.21
CA VAL A 49 4.86 -0.45 28.62
C VAL A 49 5.24 1.02 28.81
N ALA A 50 4.71 1.66 29.86
CA ALA A 50 5.04 3.04 30.20
C ALA A 50 6.45 3.16 30.79
N LEU A 51 7.22 4.15 30.32
CA LEU A 51 8.58 4.43 30.78
C LEU A 51 8.62 5.47 31.92
N SER A 52 7.53 6.20 32.10
CA SER A 52 7.36 7.21 33.15
C SER A 52 5.90 7.27 33.58
N SER A 53 5.61 8.01 34.65
CA SER A 53 4.23 8.34 34.98
C SER A 53 3.60 9.22 33.89
N ILE A 54 2.33 8.98 33.55
CA ILE A 54 1.55 9.78 32.60
C ILE A 54 0.22 10.13 33.28
N ALA A 55 -0.13 11.42 33.35
CA ALA A 55 -1.36 11.86 34.00
C ALA A 55 -2.57 11.73 33.05
N PRO A 56 -3.81 11.64 33.57
CA PRO A 56 -5.01 11.73 32.74
C PRO A 56 -5.02 13.03 31.94
N GLY A 57 -5.32 12.96 30.65
CA GLY A 57 -5.31 14.11 29.75
C GLY A 57 -3.95 14.41 29.11
N ASP A 58 -2.87 13.81 29.59
CA ASP A 58 -1.55 13.97 28.98
C ASP A 58 -1.42 13.11 27.70
N PRO A 59 -0.63 13.58 26.71
CA PRO A 59 -0.34 12.80 25.51
C PRO A 59 0.53 11.60 25.83
N VAL A 60 0.18 10.44 25.27
CA VAL A 60 1.09 9.29 25.21
C VAL A 60 1.94 9.43 23.96
N VAL A 61 3.26 9.42 24.09
CA VAL A 61 4.19 9.68 22.98
C VAL A 61 4.93 8.41 22.56
N LYS A 62 4.88 8.08 21.27
CA LYS A 62 5.63 6.99 20.62
C LYS A 62 6.07 7.43 19.22
N TYR A 63 7.23 6.97 18.74
CA TYR A 63 7.87 7.49 17.51
C TYR A 63 8.20 9.00 17.58
N GLY A 64 8.27 9.57 18.79
CA GLY A 64 8.45 11.00 19.02
C GLY A 64 7.20 11.85 18.78
N TYR A 65 6.03 11.24 18.54
CA TYR A 65 4.75 11.92 18.30
C TYR A 65 3.65 11.41 19.25
N PRO A 66 2.63 12.25 19.55
CA PRO A 66 1.46 11.79 20.29
C PRO A 66 0.73 10.68 19.53
N ILE A 67 0.42 9.58 20.23
CA ILE A 67 -0.40 8.47 19.73
C ILE A 67 -1.81 8.45 20.34
N GLY A 68 -2.17 9.48 21.09
CA GLY A 68 -3.43 9.58 21.81
C GLY A 68 -3.23 10.20 23.19
N THR A 69 -4.29 10.18 23.98
CA THR A 69 -4.35 10.79 25.31
C THR A 69 -4.66 9.75 26.38
N ALA A 70 -3.97 9.82 27.52
CA ALA A 70 -4.24 8.95 28.65
C ALA A 70 -5.62 9.25 29.26
N THR A 71 -6.43 8.23 29.53
CA THR A 71 -7.78 8.39 30.12
C THR A 71 -7.78 8.26 31.64
N GLN A 72 -6.70 7.73 32.21
CA GLN A 72 -6.49 7.53 33.65
C GLN A 72 -4.99 7.63 33.96
N PRO A 73 -4.58 7.72 35.24
CA PRO A 73 -3.16 7.74 35.58
C PRO A 73 -2.47 6.44 35.16
N ILE A 74 -1.29 6.55 34.55
CA ILE A 74 -0.48 5.41 34.11
C ILE A 74 0.86 5.46 34.85
N ALA A 75 1.19 4.40 35.59
CA ALA A 75 2.45 4.29 36.32
C ALA A 75 3.57 3.74 35.42
N PRO A 76 4.87 4.00 35.73
CA PRO A 76 5.97 3.32 35.07
C PRO A 76 5.82 1.80 35.18
N GLY A 77 6.08 1.07 34.09
CA GLY A 77 5.89 -0.38 34.03
C GLY A 77 4.45 -0.83 33.76
N ALA A 78 3.47 0.07 33.71
CA ALA A 78 2.09 -0.28 33.41
C ALA A 78 1.85 -0.53 31.90
N HIS A 79 0.90 -1.41 31.61
CA HIS A 79 0.43 -1.67 30.25
C HIS A 79 -0.34 -0.47 29.70
N VAL A 80 0.08 0.07 28.56
CA VAL A 80 -0.63 1.16 27.85
C VAL A 80 -1.42 0.60 26.67
N HIS A 81 -2.75 0.67 26.74
CA HIS A 81 -3.64 0.11 25.72
C HIS A 81 -5.06 0.69 25.79
N SER A 82 -6.03 0.12 25.07
CA SER A 82 -7.38 0.70 24.87
C SER A 82 -8.17 0.97 26.15
N HIS A 83 -7.80 0.34 27.27
CA HIS A 83 -8.43 0.60 28.56
C HIS A 83 -7.97 1.92 29.22
N ASN A 84 -6.80 2.45 28.84
CA ASN A 84 -6.20 3.65 29.43
C ASN A 84 -5.68 4.69 28.41
N LEU A 85 -5.88 4.47 27.11
CA LEU A 85 -5.47 5.33 26.01
C LEU A 85 -6.60 5.48 25.00
N LYS A 86 -6.90 6.72 24.60
CA LYS A 86 -7.86 7.04 23.54
C LYS A 86 -7.23 7.85 22.41
N THR A 87 -7.77 7.73 21.21
CA THR A 87 -7.40 8.56 20.04
C THR A 87 -7.71 10.05 20.30
N GLY A 88 -6.93 10.92 19.68
CA GLY A 88 -7.19 12.36 19.57
C GLY A 88 -7.54 12.78 18.14
N LEU A 89 -7.68 11.85 17.20
CA LEU A 89 -8.06 12.14 15.83
C LEU A 89 -9.55 12.45 15.69
N GLU A 90 -9.85 13.62 15.13
CA GLU A 90 -11.21 14.06 14.82
C GLU A 90 -11.25 14.74 13.44
N GLY A 91 -12.17 14.31 12.58
CA GLY A 91 -12.51 14.98 11.31
C GLY A 91 -11.35 15.30 10.38
N THR A 92 -11.49 16.41 9.63
CA THR A 92 -10.44 16.98 8.78
C THR A 92 -9.53 17.91 9.57
N LEU A 93 -8.27 18.00 9.17
CA LEU A 93 -7.27 18.85 9.82
C LEU A 93 -6.80 19.97 8.89
N ALA A 94 -6.40 21.09 9.49
CA ALA A 94 -5.60 22.10 8.81
C ALA A 94 -4.13 21.71 8.95
N TYR A 95 -3.44 21.57 7.83
CA TYR A 95 -2.01 21.26 7.79
C TYR A 95 -1.20 22.49 7.43
N ARG A 96 0.07 22.51 7.82
CA ARG A 96 0.99 23.60 7.49
C ARG A 96 2.10 23.07 6.59
N PHE A 97 2.48 23.84 5.57
CA PHE A 97 3.70 23.55 4.82
C PHE A 97 4.92 23.94 5.66
N ASP A 98 5.59 22.94 6.24
CA ASP A 98 6.79 23.08 7.08
C ASP A 98 7.89 22.12 6.60
N PRO A 99 8.58 22.44 5.49
CA PRO A 99 9.46 21.49 4.83
C PRO A 99 10.68 21.14 5.70
N VAL A 100 10.94 19.84 5.82
CA VAL A 100 12.13 19.31 6.47
C VAL A 100 13.08 18.79 5.39
N ALA A 101 14.39 19.04 5.55
CA ALA A 101 15.39 18.61 4.59
C ALA A 101 15.33 17.08 4.37
N THR A 102 15.03 16.67 3.14
CA THR A 102 15.03 15.26 2.74
C THR A 102 16.44 14.85 2.32
N ALA A 103 16.97 13.80 2.97
CA ALA A 103 18.40 13.49 2.99
C ALA A 103 18.98 12.78 1.75
N SER A 104 18.29 12.70 0.60
CA SER A 104 18.86 11.98 -0.55
C SER A 104 18.78 12.75 -1.85
N THR A 105 19.97 13.14 -2.34
CA THR A 105 20.14 13.47 -3.76
C THR A 105 20.32 12.15 -4.51
N PRO A 106 19.64 11.92 -5.64
CA PRO A 106 19.88 10.74 -6.46
C PRO A 106 21.38 10.58 -6.72
N SER A 107 21.92 9.41 -6.41
CA SER A 107 23.31 9.07 -6.69
C SER A 107 23.34 7.98 -7.75
N ALA A 108 24.39 7.99 -8.57
CA ALA A 108 24.58 6.96 -9.58
C ALA A 108 24.72 5.59 -8.88
N SER A 109 23.68 4.76 -8.99
CA SER A 109 23.71 3.39 -8.48
C SER A 109 24.26 2.46 -9.55
N THR A 110 25.15 1.54 -9.16
CA THR A 110 25.62 0.44 -10.01
C THR A 110 24.74 -0.81 -9.86
N THR A 111 23.67 -0.75 -9.06
CA THR A 111 22.78 -1.89 -8.83
C THR A 111 21.87 -2.08 -10.04
N THR A 112 21.84 -3.31 -10.55
CA THR A 112 21.05 -3.69 -11.73
C THR A 112 20.08 -4.84 -11.43
N PHE A 113 19.13 -5.05 -12.34
CA PHE A 113 18.26 -6.23 -12.37
C PHE A 113 17.91 -6.62 -13.81
N GLU A 114 17.47 -7.86 -13.99
CA GLU A 114 17.04 -8.40 -15.28
C GLU A 114 15.56 -8.12 -15.54
N GLY A 115 15.25 -7.24 -16.51
CA GLY A 115 13.88 -6.81 -16.80
C GLY A 115 13.54 -6.81 -18.29
N TYR A 116 12.24 -6.75 -18.61
CA TYR A 116 11.73 -6.66 -19.98
C TYR A 116 11.53 -5.20 -20.36
N VAL A 117 12.42 -4.67 -21.20
CA VAL A 117 12.35 -3.29 -21.69
C VAL A 117 11.22 -3.17 -22.71
N ARG A 118 10.27 -2.26 -22.46
CA ARG A 118 9.14 -2.00 -23.36
C ARG A 118 9.45 -0.85 -24.32
N ALA A 119 8.64 -0.74 -25.39
CA ALA A 119 8.82 0.27 -26.42
C ALA A 119 8.69 1.73 -25.91
N ASP A 120 7.99 1.93 -24.80
CA ASP A 120 7.84 3.23 -24.12
C ASP A 120 8.97 3.53 -23.12
N GLY A 121 9.95 2.62 -22.98
CA GLY A 121 11.08 2.73 -22.07
C GLY A 121 10.81 2.33 -20.61
N ASN A 122 9.56 1.95 -20.27
CA ASN A 122 9.26 1.32 -18.99
C ASN A 122 9.77 -0.13 -18.97
N VAL A 123 10.01 -0.68 -17.77
CA VAL A 123 10.58 -2.02 -17.61
C VAL A 123 9.65 -2.91 -16.79
N GLY A 124 9.29 -4.06 -17.36
CA GLY A 124 8.55 -5.11 -16.66
C GLY A 124 9.49 -6.04 -15.90
N THR A 125 9.08 -6.50 -14.72
CA THR A 125 9.77 -7.59 -14.01
C THR A 125 9.26 -8.97 -14.42
N ARG A 126 8.12 -9.01 -15.12
CA ARG A 126 7.52 -10.18 -15.77
C ARG A 126 7.08 -9.84 -17.19
N ASN A 127 6.89 -10.86 -18.01
CA ASN A 127 6.33 -10.77 -19.35
C ASN A 127 5.07 -11.61 -19.44
N GLU A 128 3.92 -11.03 -19.13
CA GLU A 128 2.64 -11.74 -18.99
C GLU A 128 1.64 -11.29 -20.06
N ILE A 129 0.63 -12.12 -20.35
CA ILE A 129 -0.56 -11.71 -21.10
C ILE A 129 -1.71 -11.48 -20.13
N TRP A 130 -2.29 -10.28 -20.17
CA TRP A 130 -3.35 -9.88 -19.26
C TRP A 130 -4.70 -9.86 -19.97
N ILE A 131 -5.71 -10.46 -19.36
CA ILE A 131 -7.08 -10.46 -19.85
C ILE A 131 -7.90 -9.51 -18.98
N LEU A 132 -8.37 -8.41 -19.54
CA LEU A 132 -9.12 -7.38 -18.82
C LEU A 132 -10.61 -7.46 -19.19
N SER A 133 -11.47 -7.62 -18.18
CA SER A 133 -12.92 -7.61 -18.37
C SER A 133 -13.47 -6.19 -18.30
N THR A 134 -14.21 -5.73 -19.32
CA THR A 134 -14.89 -4.40 -19.28
C THR A 134 -16.10 -4.37 -18.35
N VAL A 135 -16.61 -5.54 -17.97
CA VAL A 135 -17.78 -5.71 -17.10
C VAL A 135 -17.70 -7.05 -16.36
N GLY A 136 -18.28 -7.12 -15.16
CA GLY A 136 -18.30 -8.34 -14.35
C GLY A 136 -18.99 -9.53 -15.02
N CYS A 137 -19.91 -9.31 -15.97
CA CYS A 137 -20.62 -10.37 -16.68
C CYS A 137 -19.69 -11.29 -17.50
N VAL A 138 -18.52 -10.81 -17.92
CA VAL A 138 -17.55 -11.61 -18.68
C VAL A 138 -16.37 -12.09 -17.83
N ALA A 139 -16.39 -11.88 -16.50
CA ALA A 139 -15.30 -12.28 -15.61
C ALA A 139 -14.98 -13.78 -15.72
N ARG A 140 -16.02 -14.63 -15.62
CA ARG A 140 -15.88 -16.09 -15.76
C ARG A 140 -15.38 -16.53 -17.13
N THR A 141 -15.75 -15.80 -18.18
CA THR A 141 -15.24 -16.06 -19.54
C THR A 141 -13.75 -15.73 -19.63
N ALA A 142 -13.33 -14.58 -19.11
CA ALA A 142 -11.93 -14.17 -19.07
C ALA A 142 -11.06 -15.17 -18.26
N GLU A 143 -11.52 -15.60 -17.09
CA GLU A 143 -10.85 -16.62 -16.28
C GLU A 143 -10.70 -17.96 -17.02
N ARG A 144 -11.75 -18.40 -17.73
CA ARG A 144 -11.72 -19.64 -18.52
C ARG A 144 -10.76 -19.53 -19.70
N ILE A 145 -10.69 -18.38 -20.37
CA ILE A 145 -9.72 -18.13 -21.44
C ILE A 145 -8.31 -18.19 -20.86
N ALA A 146 -8.04 -17.48 -19.77
CA ALA A 146 -6.72 -17.49 -19.13
C ALA A 146 -6.28 -18.92 -18.79
N ALA A 147 -7.11 -19.68 -18.09
CA ALA A 147 -6.81 -21.05 -17.67
C ALA A 147 -6.54 -21.99 -18.86
N LYS A 148 -7.27 -21.86 -19.96
CA LYS A 148 -7.07 -22.70 -21.16
C LYS A 148 -5.88 -22.27 -22.00
N ALA A 149 -5.63 -20.97 -22.10
CA ALA A 149 -4.58 -20.42 -22.94
C ALA A 149 -3.17 -20.70 -22.40
N VAL A 150 -3.01 -20.93 -21.08
CA VAL A 150 -1.72 -21.32 -20.47
C VAL A 150 -1.07 -22.50 -21.22
N ALA A 151 -1.85 -23.52 -21.57
CA ALA A 151 -1.34 -24.69 -22.29
C ALA A 151 -0.91 -24.39 -23.75
N LEU A 152 -1.44 -23.32 -24.34
CA LEU A 152 -1.14 -22.92 -25.73
C LEU A 152 0.11 -22.05 -25.82
N VAL A 153 0.38 -21.24 -24.79
CA VAL A 153 1.50 -20.29 -24.79
C VAL A 153 2.80 -20.90 -24.27
N GLY A 154 2.73 -21.95 -23.44
CA GLY A 154 3.91 -22.58 -22.84
C GLY A 154 4.83 -21.57 -22.14
N ASP A 155 6.14 -21.71 -22.33
CA ASP A 155 7.16 -20.85 -21.72
C ASP A 155 7.47 -19.57 -22.53
N SER A 156 6.62 -19.20 -23.50
CA SER A 156 6.84 -17.98 -24.31
C SER A 156 6.65 -16.68 -23.51
N VAL A 157 5.89 -16.76 -22.42
CA VAL A 157 5.53 -15.68 -21.50
C VAL A 157 5.51 -16.24 -20.07
N ASP A 158 5.70 -15.38 -19.08
CA ASP A 158 5.72 -15.75 -17.65
C ASP A 158 4.34 -16.15 -17.11
N GLY A 159 3.25 -15.80 -17.81
CA GLY A 159 1.90 -16.16 -17.39
C GLY A 159 0.78 -15.55 -18.23
N VAL A 160 -0.42 -16.11 -18.07
CA VAL A 160 -1.67 -15.56 -18.60
C VAL A 160 -2.63 -15.35 -17.42
N HIS A 161 -3.06 -14.10 -17.20
CA HIS A 161 -3.83 -13.73 -16.02
C HIS A 161 -5.08 -12.95 -16.39
N ALA A 162 -6.23 -13.32 -15.81
CA ALA A 162 -7.44 -12.53 -15.89
C ALA A 162 -7.51 -11.54 -14.72
N PHE A 163 -7.68 -10.26 -15.04
CA PHE A 163 -7.98 -9.21 -14.06
C PHE A 163 -9.43 -8.78 -14.24
N THR A 164 -10.26 -9.22 -13.30
CA THR A 164 -11.71 -9.02 -13.32
C THR A 164 -12.11 -7.98 -12.28
N HIS A 165 -13.32 -7.43 -12.42
CA HIS A 165 -13.93 -6.55 -11.44
C HIS A 165 -15.42 -6.88 -11.28
N PRO A 166 -16.04 -6.58 -10.11
CA PRO A 166 -17.41 -6.97 -9.84
C PRO A 166 -18.46 -6.02 -10.47
N HIS A 167 -18.05 -4.84 -10.93
CA HIS A 167 -18.99 -3.84 -11.44
C HIS A 167 -19.77 -4.33 -12.67
N GLY A 168 -21.09 -4.15 -12.62
CA GLY A 168 -22.02 -4.42 -13.71
C GLY A 168 -22.18 -3.23 -14.65
N CYS A 169 -23.17 -3.30 -15.54
CA CYS A 169 -23.33 -2.29 -16.60
C CYS A 169 -23.65 -0.89 -16.08
N SER A 170 -24.34 -0.72 -14.95
CA SER A 170 -24.90 0.57 -14.52
C SER A 170 -23.91 1.57 -13.87
N GLN A 171 -22.64 1.56 -14.28
CA GLN A 171 -21.69 2.58 -13.83
C GLN A 171 -21.93 3.90 -14.56
N LEU A 172 -21.98 5.00 -13.82
CA LEU A 172 -22.26 6.34 -14.35
C LEU A 172 -21.23 7.35 -13.86
N GLY A 173 -21.03 8.42 -14.63
CA GLY A 173 -20.20 9.55 -14.24
C GLY A 173 -18.79 9.14 -13.77
N GLN A 174 -18.45 9.52 -12.54
CA GLN A 174 -17.13 9.29 -11.96
C GLN A 174 -16.82 7.80 -11.74
N ASP A 175 -17.82 6.97 -11.44
CA ASP A 175 -17.61 5.53 -11.22
C ASP A 175 -17.14 4.83 -12.50
N LEU A 176 -17.78 5.18 -13.61
CA LEU A 176 -17.44 4.66 -14.93
C LEU A 176 -16.05 5.16 -15.36
N GLU A 177 -15.79 6.46 -15.18
CA GLU A 177 -14.52 7.07 -15.57
C GLU A 177 -13.34 6.53 -14.75
N GLY A 178 -13.53 6.33 -13.45
CA GLY A 178 -12.53 5.71 -12.57
C GLY A 178 -12.21 4.28 -13.02
N THR A 179 -13.23 3.47 -13.30
CA THR A 179 -13.06 2.10 -13.79
C THR A 179 -12.31 2.08 -15.12
N ARG A 180 -12.71 2.92 -16.07
CA ARG A 180 -12.05 3.05 -17.38
C ARG A 180 -10.58 3.46 -17.24
N THR A 181 -10.31 4.46 -16.38
CA THR A 181 -8.95 4.96 -16.13
C THR A 181 -8.05 3.86 -15.55
N ILE A 182 -8.54 3.09 -14.57
CA ILE A 182 -7.80 1.98 -13.96
C ILE A 182 -7.54 0.89 -15.01
N MET A 183 -8.55 0.51 -15.80
CA MET A 183 -8.40 -0.49 -16.85
C MET A 183 -7.40 -0.06 -17.93
N ALA A 184 -7.46 1.19 -18.39
CA ALA A 184 -6.51 1.73 -19.35
C ALA A 184 -5.08 1.74 -18.79
N SER A 185 -4.94 2.06 -17.49
CA SER A 185 -3.65 2.01 -16.78
C SER A 185 -3.11 0.58 -16.67
N LEU A 186 -3.96 -0.41 -16.35
CA LEU A 186 -3.58 -1.83 -16.36
C LEU A 186 -3.15 -2.29 -17.76
N ALA A 187 -3.85 -1.86 -18.81
CA ALA A 187 -3.48 -2.19 -20.18
C ALA A 187 -2.08 -1.66 -20.56
N CYS A 188 -1.63 -0.59 -19.90
CA CYS A 188 -0.31 0.02 -20.09
C CYS A 188 0.76 -0.49 -19.10
N HIS A 189 0.42 -1.41 -18.20
CA HIS A 189 1.38 -1.86 -17.18
C HIS A 189 2.56 -2.61 -17.84
N PRO A 190 3.82 -2.35 -17.43
CA PRO A 190 4.98 -2.90 -18.12
C PRO A 190 5.14 -4.42 -17.98
N ASN A 191 4.49 -5.06 -17.01
CA ASN A 191 4.42 -6.53 -16.96
C ASN A 191 3.47 -7.13 -18.01
N ALA A 192 2.50 -6.36 -18.52
CA ALA A 192 1.63 -6.82 -19.59
C ALA A 192 2.40 -6.75 -20.92
N GLY A 193 3.00 -7.86 -21.36
CA GLY A 193 3.56 -7.98 -22.70
C GLY A 193 2.48 -7.72 -23.75
N GLY A 194 1.32 -8.36 -23.58
CA GLY A 194 0.11 -8.14 -24.38
C GLY A 194 -1.16 -8.17 -23.53
N VAL A 195 -2.26 -7.63 -24.08
CA VAL A 195 -3.54 -7.50 -23.38
C VAL A 195 -4.69 -7.95 -24.26
N LEU A 196 -5.55 -8.83 -23.75
CA LEU A 196 -6.87 -9.11 -24.33
C LEU A 196 -7.94 -8.35 -23.55
N ILE A 197 -8.67 -7.46 -24.19
CA ILE A 197 -9.84 -6.78 -23.60
C ILE A 197 -11.09 -7.58 -23.98
N VAL A 198 -11.79 -8.11 -22.99
CA VAL A 198 -13.03 -8.88 -23.17
C VAL A 198 -14.20 -8.04 -22.72
N GLY A 199 -15.16 -7.82 -23.61
CA GLY A 199 -16.43 -7.17 -23.31
C GLY A 199 -17.63 -8.04 -23.64
N LEU A 200 -18.77 -7.71 -23.05
CA LEU A 200 -20.02 -8.41 -23.32
C LEU A 200 -20.63 -7.88 -24.62
N GLY A 201 -20.67 -6.56 -24.76
CA GLY A 201 -21.24 -5.81 -25.88
C GLY A 201 -22.30 -4.79 -25.47
N CYS A 202 -22.83 -4.88 -24.25
CA CYS A 202 -23.93 -4.03 -23.76
C CYS A 202 -23.60 -3.24 -22.49
N GLU A 203 -22.36 -3.31 -21.99
CA GLU A 203 -21.90 -2.54 -20.84
C GLU A 203 -21.72 -1.05 -21.12
N GLU A 204 -21.73 -0.20 -20.09
CA GLU A 204 -21.44 1.23 -20.26
C GLU A 204 -19.95 1.47 -20.60
N ASN A 205 -19.05 0.64 -20.08
CA ASN A 205 -17.62 0.72 -20.41
C ASN A 205 -17.28 0.04 -21.74
N GLN A 206 -17.83 0.57 -22.83
CA GLN A 206 -17.64 0.05 -24.17
C GLN A 206 -16.16 -0.04 -24.58
N ILE A 207 -15.77 -1.16 -25.19
CA ILE A 207 -14.39 -1.43 -25.66
C ILE A 207 -13.82 -0.26 -26.45
N ARG A 208 -14.61 0.34 -27.36
CA ARG A 208 -14.18 1.49 -28.17
C ARG A 208 -13.77 2.69 -27.32
N ALA A 209 -14.55 3.00 -26.27
CA ALA A 209 -14.25 4.10 -25.37
C ALA A 209 -13.02 3.79 -24.50
N LEU A 210 -12.88 2.56 -24.04
CA LEU A 210 -11.69 2.11 -23.31
C LEU A 210 -10.42 2.20 -24.18
N LEU A 211 -10.47 1.74 -25.44
CA LEU A 211 -9.34 1.85 -26.36
C LEU A 211 -8.93 3.30 -26.63
N ALA A 212 -9.90 4.23 -26.67
CA ALA A 212 -9.63 5.66 -26.85
C ALA A 212 -8.88 6.27 -25.64
N ALA A 213 -9.06 5.70 -24.44
CA ALA A 213 -8.32 6.09 -23.24
C ALA A 213 -6.91 5.48 -23.16
N ILE A 214 -6.59 4.50 -24.02
CA ILE A 214 -5.29 3.84 -24.08
C ILE A 214 -4.42 4.52 -25.16
N PRO A 215 -3.15 4.86 -24.88
CA PRO A 215 -2.24 5.44 -25.87
C PRO A 215 -2.12 4.58 -27.14
N ALA A 216 -2.14 5.22 -28.32
CA ALA A 216 -2.07 4.53 -29.61
C ALA A 216 -0.81 3.66 -29.78
N SER A 217 0.31 4.04 -29.15
CA SER A 217 1.55 3.25 -29.13
C SER A 217 1.37 1.86 -28.53
N ARG A 218 0.34 1.65 -27.70
CA ARG A 218 0.05 0.39 -27.04
C ARG A 218 -0.88 -0.52 -27.85
N HIS A 219 -1.63 0.02 -28.81
CA HIS A 219 -2.70 -0.70 -29.52
C HIS A 219 -2.21 -1.95 -30.26
N GLY A 220 -0.97 -1.97 -30.76
CA GLY A 220 -0.41 -3.15 -31.43
C GLY A 220 -0.35 -4.41 -30.54
N MET A 221 -0.26 -4.21 -29.23
CA MET A 221 -0.21 -5.27 -28.22
C MET A 221 -1.56 -5.50 -27.52
N ILE A 222 -2.65 -5.02 -28.12
CA ILE A 222 -4.01 -5.21 -27.62
C ILE A 222 -4.81 -6.02 -28.64
N ARG A 223 -5.56 -6.99 -28.16
CA ARG A 223 -6.66 -7.63 -28.89
C ARG A 223 -7.95 -7.42 -28.13
N THR A 224 -9.08 -7.51 -28.83
CA THR A 224 -10.40 -7.30 -28.25
C THR A 224 -11.33 -8.44 -28.62
N LEU A 225 -12.18 -8.86 -27.69
CA LEU A 225 -13.21 -9.87 -27.89
C LEU A 225 -14.55 -9.36 -27.35
N THR A 226 -15.58 -9.38 -28.19
CA THR A 226 -16.96 -9.10 -27.76
C THR A 226 -17.72 -10.41 -27.72
N THR A 227 -18.06 -10.90 -26.54
CA THR A 227 -18.55 -12.27 -26.35
C THR A 227 -19.92 -12.50 -27.00
N GLN A 228 -20.83 -11.52 -27.00
CA GLN A 228 -22.14 -11.64 -27.67
C GLN A 228 -22.04 -11.66 -29.20
N ALA A 229 -20.91 -11.25 -29.77
CA ALA A 229 -20.66 -11.28 -31.22
C ALA A 229 -19.85 -12.51 -31.65
N SER A 230 -19.41 -13.35 -30.69
CA SER A 230 -18.61 -14.54 -30.95
C SER A 230 -19.48 -15.80 -30.94
N GLY A 231 -19.17 -16.75 -31.81
CA GLY A 231 -19.82 -18.07 -31.82
C GLY A 231 -19.20 -19.06 -30.81
N ASP A 232 -17.90 -18.91 -30.52
CA ASP A 232 -17.17 -19.63 -29.48
C ASP A 232 -16.12 -18.70 -28.88
N GLU A 233 -16.56 -17.91 -27.91
CA GLU A 233 -15.75 -16.85 -27.30
C GLU A 233 -14.52 -17.41 -26.57
N ILE A 234 -14.56 -18.67 -26.14
CA ILE A 234 -13.45 -19.31 -25.45
C ILE A 234 -12.36 -19.69 -26.45
N ALA A 235 -12.72 -20.33 -27.56
CA ALA A 235 -11.76 -20.69 -28.59
C ALA A 235 -11.13 -19.45 -29.24
N GLU A 236 -11.95 -18.44 -29.56
CA GLU A 236 -11.50 -17.17 -30.12
C GLU A 236 -10.56 -16.43 -29.16
N GLY A 237 -10.95 -16.31 -27.88
CA GLY A 237 -10.11 -15.69 -26.87
C GLY A 237 -8.76 -16.40 -26.69
N CYS A 238 -8.75 -17.73 -26.74
CA CYS A 238 -7.51 -18.51 -26.65
C CYS A 238 -6.59 -18.29 -27.85
N ALA A 239 -7.13 -18.18 -29.07
CA ALA A 239 -6.36 -17.87 -30.26
C ALA A 239 -5.74 -16.47 -30.20
N LEU A 240 -6.51 -15.47 -29.74
CA LEU A 240 -6.01 -14.09 -29.56
C LEU A 240 -4.90 -14.01 -28.49
N VAL A 241 -5.02 -14.77 -27.40
CA VAL A 241 -3.96 -14.85 -26.38
C VAL A 241 -2.69 -15.50 -26.95
N ALA A 242 -2.81 -16.57 -27.74
CA ALA A 242 -1.67 -17.20 -28.39
C ALA A 242 -0.95 -16.25 -29.35
N GLU A 243 -1.71 -15.49 -30.15
CA GLU A 243 -1.15 -14.43 -31.02
C GLU A 243 -0.38 -13.38 -30.21
N LEU A 244 -0.98 -12.88 -29.12
CA LEU A 244 -0.35 -11.89 -28.25
C LEU A 244 0.93 -12.43 -27.58
N ALA A 245 0.94 -13.70 -27.18
CA ALA A 245 2.11 -14.34 -26.58
C ALA A 245 3.28 -14.43 -27.58
N GLU A 246 3.00 -14.78 -28.84
CA GLU A 246 4.02 -14.77 -29.90
C GLU A 246 4.60 -13.36 -30.13
N LEU A 247 3.74 -12.33 -30.16
CA LEU A 247 4.18 -10.93 -30.29
C LEU A 247 4.93 -10.42 -29.07
N ALA A 248 4.63 -10.94 -27.88
CA ALA A 248 5.24 -10.51 -26.62
C ALA A 248 6.59 -11.18 -26.34
N LYS A 249 7.05 -12.14 -27.16
CA LYS A 249 8.35 -12.81 -26.98
C LYS A 249 9.48 -11.80 -26.96
N THR A 250 10.20 -11.77 -25.85
CA THR A 250 11.36 -10.88 -25.66
C THR A 250 12.26 -11.44 -24.57
N GLU A 251 13.55 -11.12 -24.65
CA GLU A 251 14.53 -11.52 -23.64
C GLU A 251 14.67 -10.44 -22.56
N ARG A 252 15.06 -10.86 -21.36
CA ARG A 252 15.41 -9.92 -20.29
C ARG A 252 16.69 -9.18 -20.66
N GLN A 253 16.79 -7.94 -20.20
CA GLN A 253 17.97 -7.11 -20.32
C GLN A 253 18.40 -6.62 -18.93
N THR A 254 19.70 -6.57 -18.71
CA THR A 254 20.27 -5.91 -17.54
C THR A 254 19.97 -4.42 -17.58
N VAL A 255 19.19 -3.94 -16.62
CA VAL A 255 18.85 -2.51 -16.46
C VAL A 255 19.19 -2.01 -15.06
N GLY A 256 19.36 -0.71 -14.90
CA GLY A 256 19.62 -0.10 -13.61
C GLY A 256 18.38 -0.06 -12.70
N LEU A 257 18.62 0.04 -11.39
CA LEU A 257 17.56 0.17 -10.38
C LEU A 257 16.69 1.44 -10.58
N ASP A 258 17.19 2.43 -11.33
CA ASP A 258 16.44 3.62 -11.78
C ASP A 258 15.16 3.28 -12.56
N ARG A 259 15.10 2.09 -13.16
CA ARG A 259 13.94 1.61 -13.92
C ARG A 259 12.87 0.93 -13.07
N LEU A 260 13.14 0.67 -11.80
CA LEU A 260 12.18 -0.02 -10.93
C LEU A 260 11.09 0.93 -10.42
N VAL A 261 9.86 0.43 -10.41
CA VAL A 261 8.72 1.03 -9.70
C VAL A 261 8.27 0.06 -8.61
N LEU A 262 8.40 0.46 -7.35
CA LEU A 262 8.06 -0.36 -6.18
C LEU A 262 6.75 0.15 -5.55
N GLY A 263 5.71 -0.69 -5.52
CA GLY A 263 4.51 -0.44 -4.73
C GLY A 263 4.64 -1.05 -3.33
N VAL A 264 4.33 -0.29 -2.28
CA VAL A 264 4.39 -0.75 -0.89
C VAL A 264 3.02 -0.67 -0.23
N LYS A 265 2.66 -1.73 0.51
CA LYS A 265 1.41 -1.83 1.26
C LYS A 265 1.57 -2.65 2.52
N CYS A 266 0.68 -2.47 3.48
CA CYS A 266 0.52 -3.33 4.64
C CYS A 266 -0.49 -4.46 4.36
N GLY A 267 -0.45 -5.48 5.23
CA GLY A 267 -1.47 -6.53 5.31
C GLY A 267 -2.13 -6.47 6.69
N GLY A 268 -2.01 -7.52 7.49
CA GLY A 268 -2.39 -7.48 8.90
C GLY A 268 -1.28 -6.88 9.76
N SER A 269 -1.44 -5.63 10.21
CA SER A 269 -0.45 -4.96 11.08
C SER A 269 -0.54 -5.39 12.55
N ASP A 270 0.57 -5.33 13.25
CA ASP A 270 0.71 -5.55 14.68
C ASP A 270 1.70 -4.54 15.30
N GLY A 271 1.86 -4.58 16.62
CA GLY A 271 2.75 -3.68 17.36
C GLY A 271 4.23 -3.77 16.97
N LEU A 272 4.63 -4.80 16.22
CA LEU A 272 5.99 -4.99 15.72
C LEU A 272 6.18 -4.53 14.27
N SER A 273 5.11 -4.36 13.51
CA SER A 273 5.14 -4.01 12.09
C SER A 273 5.89 -2.69 11.84
N GLY A 274 5.58 -1.66 12.64
CA GLY A 274 6.25 -0.35 12.61
C GLY A 274 7.68 -0.36 13.17
N LEU A 275 8.14 -1.46 13.77
CA LEU A 275 9.47 -1.61 14.37
C LEU A 275 10.42 -2.45 13.51
N THR A 276 9.87 -3.26 12.61
CA THR A 276 10.61 -4.30 11.90
C THR A 276 10.42 -4.20 10.39
N ALA A 277 9.32 -4.76 9.88
CA ALA A 277 9.04 -4.85 8.45
C ALA A 277 8.90 -3.48 7.79
N ASN A 278 8.15 -2.55 8.38
CA ASN A 278 7.92 -1.24 7.77
C ASN A 278 9.24 -0.44 7.66
N PRO A 279 10.07 -0.29 8.71
CA PRO A 279 11.39 0.36 8.58
C PRO A 279 12.36 -0.36 7.61
N LEU A 280 12.23 -1.68 7.42
CA LEU A 280 13.00 -2.37 6.39
C LEU A 280 12.53 -1.97 4.99
N VAL A 281 11.20 -1.93 4.78
CA VAL A 281 10.61 -1.45 3.53
C VAL A 281 10.98 0.00 3.27
N GLY A 282 10.97 0.89 4.26
CA GLY A 282 11.45 2.28 4.13
C GLY A 282 12.88 2.37 3.63
N ARG A 283 13.78 1.54 4.17
CA ARG A 283 15.17 1.46 3.68
C ARG A 283 15.28 0.93 2.26
N MET A 284 14.36 0.05 1.83
CA MET A 284 14.27 -0.38 0.43
C MET A 284 13.75 0.76 -0.46
N SER A 285 12.72 1.48 -0.01
CA SER A 285 12.16 2.66 -0.68
C SER A 285 13.23 3.74 -0.90
N ASP A 286 14.03 4.03 0.13
CA ASP A 286 15.14 4.97 0.05
C ASP A 286 16.21 4.51 -0.95
N ARG A 287 16.56 3.22 -0.97
CA ARG A 287 17.54 2.70 -1.94
C ARG A 287 17.05 2.81 -3.38
N VAL A 288 15.78 2.49 -3.64
CA VAL A 288 15.19 2.59 -4.98
C VAL A 288 15.13 4.04 -5.45
N THR A 289 14.58 4.94 -4.61
CA THR A 289 14.47 6.36 -4.96
C THR A 289 15.82 7.05 -5.09
N SER A 290 16.80 6.71 -4.23
CA SER A 290 18.17 7.24 -4.33
C SER A 290 18.89 6.79 -5.61
N ALA A 291 18.48 5.66 -6.20
CA ALA A 291 18.98 5.21 -7.50
C ALA A 291 18.24 5.85 -8.70
N GLY A 292 17.23 6.69 -8.47
CA GLY A 292 16.39 7.28 -9.52
C GLY A 292 15.12 6.49 -9.85
N GLY A 293 14.87 5.38 -9.14
CA GLY A 293 13.65 4.60 -9.25
C GLY A 293 12.46 5.30 -8.57
N ARG A 294 11.28 4.67 -8.64
CA ARG A 294 10.04 5.22 -8.09
C ARG A 294 9.45 4.31 -7.03
N VAL A 295 8.86 4.90 -6.00
CA VAL A 295 8.12 4.19 -4.95
C VAL A 295 6.72 4.77 -4.87
N LEU A 296 5.72 3.89 -4.78
CA LEU A 296 4.32 4.24 -4.58
C LEU A 296 3.88 3.71 -3.21
N VAL A 297 3.47 4.61 -2.33
CA VAL A 297 2.78 4.28 -1.09
C VAL A 297 1.28 4.43 -1.32
N THR A 298 0.51 3.39 -1.02
CA THR A 298 -0.97 3.41 -1.10
C THR A 298 -1.58 3.53 0.31
N GLU A 299 -2.85 3.16 0.47
CA GLU A 299 -3.51 3.05 1.79
C GLU A 299 -3.69 4.40 2.52
N ILE A 300 -4.42 5.34 1.92
CA ILE A 300 -4.66 6.68 2.49
C ILE A 300 -5.15 6.65 3.96
N PRO A 301 -6.06 5.74 4.38
CA PRO A 301 -6.44 5.64 5.79
C PRO A 301 -5.31 5.24 6.75
N GLU A 302 -4.26 4.56 6.26
CA GLU A 302 -3.10 4.13 7.05
C GLU A 302 -2.11 5.27 7.31
N ILE A 303 -2.40 6.50 6.88
CA ILE A 303 -1.59 7.67 7.20
C ILE A 303 -2.30 8.65 8.12
N PHE A 304 -3.56 8.38 8.50
CA PHE A 304 -4.33 9.26 9.37
C PHE A 304 -3.72 9.34 10.78
N GLY A 305 -3.34 10.54 11.22
CA GLY A 305 -2.54 10.77 12.43
C GLY A 305 -1.03 10.86 12.23
N ALA A 306 -0.54 10.64 11.01
CA ALA A 306 0.87 10.82 10.64
C ALA A 306 1.07 11.76 9.44
N GLU A 307 0.02 12.44 8.99
CA GLU A 307 -0.03 13.17 7.72
C GLU A 307 0.95 14.33 7.71
N GLN A 308 0.96 15.16 8.76
CA GLN A 308 1.83 16.34 8.83
C GLN A 308 3.32 15.95 8.69
N MET A 309 3.72 14.83 9.28
CA MET A 309 5.10 14.32 9.16
C MET A 309 5.45 13.95 7.72
N LEU A 310 4.53 13.31 6.99
CA LEU A 310 4.72 13.00 5.57
C LEU A 310 4.69 14.26 4.71
N MET A 311 3.75 15.16 4.96
CA MET A 311 3.56 16.41 4.24
C MET A 311 4.76 17.35 4.36
N ASN A 312 5.46 17.33 5.50
CA ASN A 312 6.72 18.05 5.69
C ASN A 312 7.85 17.55 4.77
N ARG A 313 7.70 16.38 4.15
CA ARG A 313 8.65 15.84 3.15
C ARG A 313 8.23 16.14 1.72
N ALA A 314 7.16 16.91 1.50
CA ALA A 314 6.72 17.30 0.17
C ALA A 314 7.78 18.14 -0.55
N ALA A 315 8.03 17.84 -1.82
CA ALA A 315 9.08 18.50 -2.61
C ALA A 315 8.81 20.00 -2.87
N SER A 316 7.55 20.44 -2.76
CA SER A 316 7.15 21.84 -2.97
C SER A 316 5.77 22.09 -2.37
N ALA A 317 5.41 23.37 -2.20
CA ALA A 317 4.08 23.76 -1.74
C ALA A 317 2.94 23.23 -2.64
N PRO A 318 3.03 23.26 -3.99
CA PRO A 318 2.01 22.63 -4.84
C PRO A 318 1.86 21.11 -4.63
N VAL A 319 2.96 20.40 -4.36
CA VAL A 319 2.90 18.96 -4.04
C VAL A 319 2.24 18.75 -2.68
N PHE A 320 2.58 19.57 -1.69
CA PHE A 320 1.95 19.55 -0.38
C PHE A 320 0.43 19.73 -0.47
N GLU A 321 -0.05 20.76 -1.19
CA GLU A 321 -1.49 21.02 -1.32
C GLU A 321 -2.24 19.85 -1.97
N ARG A 322 -1.65 19.22 -3.00
CA ARG A 322 -2.25 18.03 -3.61
C ARG A 322 -2.34 16.84 -2.65
N ILE A 323 -1.37 16.69 -1.73
CA ILE A 323 -1.43 15.66 -0.70
C ILE A 323 -2.55 15.99 0.30
N VAL A 324 -2.68 17.26 0.70
CA VAL A 324 -3.75 17.73 1.59
C VAL A 324 -5.13 17.47 0.98
N GLU A 325 -5.32 17.82 -0.29
CA GLU A 325 -6.56 17.57 -1.04
C GLU A 325 -6.93 16.08 -1.01
N VAL A 326 -6.02 15.20 -1.44
CA VAL A 326 -6.28 13.74 -1.48
C VAL A 326 -6.63 13.17 -0.10
N VAL A 327 -5.91 13.59 0.95
CA VAL A 327 -6.15 13.13 2.32
C VAL A 327 -7.51 13.62 2.83
N ASN A 328 -7.80 14.92 2.67
CA ASN A 328 -9.02 15.50 3.20
C ASN A 328 -10.26 15.06 2.41
N ASP A 329 -10.13 14.82 1.10
CA ASP A 329 -11.20 14.22 0.30
C ASP A 329 -11.53 12.80 0.78
N PHE A 330 -10.52 12.00 1.13
CA PHE A 330 -10.74 10.67 1.69
C PHE A 330 -11.34 10.71 3.10
N LYS A 331 -10.94 11.67 3.95
CA LYS A 331 -11.58 11.88 5.27
C LYS A 331 -13.04 12.32 5.12
N ARG A 332 -13.31 13.25 4.20
CA ARG A 332 -14.67 13.72 3.90
C ARG A 332 -15.56 12.57 3.42
N TYR A 333 -15.03 11.64 2.63
CA TYR A 333 -15.76 10.43 2.24
C TYR A 333 -16.29 9.64 3.46
N PHE A 334 -15.51 9.48 4.54
CA PHE A 334 -16.00 8.83 5.76
C PHE A 334 -17.11 9.65 6.43
N LEU A 335 -16.86 10.94 6.61
CA LEU A 335 -17.77 11.85 7.31
C LEU A 335 -19.13 11.98 6.61
N ASP A 336 -19.13 12.07 5.28
CA ASP A 336 -20.33 12.18 4.45
C ASP A 336 -21.21 10.92 4.55
N HIS A 337 -20.64 9.78 4.96
CA HIS A 337 -21.34 8.52 5.20
C HIS A 337 -21.63 8.25 6.69
N GLY A 338 -21.36 9.20 7.58
CA GLY A 338 -21.58 9.05 9.02
C GLY A 338 -20.57 8.17 9.74
N GLU A 339 -19.44 7.86 9.09
CA GLU A 339 -18.35 7.06 9.64
C GLU A 339 -17.28 7.94 10.29
N THR A 340 -16.55 7.38 11.26
CA THR A 340 -15.46 8.12 11.94
C THR A 340 -14.11 7.92 11.25
N VAL A 341 -13.28 8.96 11.25
CA VAL A 341 -11.93 8.92 10.64
C VAL A 341 -10.96 8.02 11.43
N SER A 342 -11.20 7.84 12.73
CA SER A 342 -10.32 7.11 13.64
C SER A 342 -10.52 5.58 13.65
N GLU A 343 -11.63 5.08 13.10
CA GLU A 343 -12.01 3.66 13.13
C GLU A 343 -11.27 2.82 12.07
N ASN A 344 -9.95 2.74 12.19
CA ASN A 344 -9.13 1.89 11.31
C ASN A 344 -8.03 1.04 12.00
N PRO A 345 -7.99 0.89 13.34
CA PRO A 345 -7.45 -0.33 13.93
C PRO A 345 -8.49 -1.46 13.89
N SER A 346 -8.24 -2.51 13.13
CA SER A 346 -9.07 -3.73 13.16
C SER A 346 -8.94 -4.44 14.53
N PRO A 347 -9.88 -5.32 14.91
CA PRO A 347 -9.76 -6.10 16.13
C PRO A 347 -8.44 -6.88 16.24
N GLY A 348 -7.92 -7.38 15.11
CA GLY A 348 -6.61 -8.05 15.06
C GLY A 348 -5.44 -7.10 15.35
N ASN A 349 -5.52 -5.83 14.95
CA ASN A 349 -4.49 -4.83 15.26
C ASN A 349 -4.48 -4.51 16.76
N VAL A 350 -5.66 -4.38 17.37
CA VAL A 350 -5.82 -4.13 18.81
C VAL A 350 -5.24 -5.27 19.63
N VAL A 351 -5.62 -6.52 19.30
CA VAL A 351 -5.02 -7.73 19.90
C VAL A 351 -3.51 -7.80 19.65
N GLY A 352 -3.03 -7.27 18.53
CA GLY A 352 -1.60 -7.19 18.20
C GLY A 352 -0.85 -6.05 18.89
N GLY A 353 -1.48 -5.26 19.77
CA GLY A 353 -0.85 -4.19 20.54
C GLY A 353 -0.94 -2.77 19.96
N ILE A 354 -1.57 -2.59 18.80
CA ILE A 354 -1.83 -1.27 18.21
C ILE A 354 -3.13 -0.71 18.78
N THR A 355 -3.07 0.44 19.45
CA THR A 355 -4.21 0.98 20.21
C THR A 355 -5.02 2.01 19.43
N THR A 356 -4.34 2.88 18.69
CA THR A 356 -4.95 4.02 18.01
C THR A 356 -4.53 4.06 16.56
N LEU A 357 -5.29 4.79 15.73
CA LEU A 357 -4.94 4.96 14.33
C LEU A 357 -3.66 5.78 14.18
N GLU A 358 -3.44 6.77 15.05
CA GLU A 358 -2.20 7.54 15.12
C GLU A 358 -0.97 6.64 15.29
N GLU A 359 -1.04 5.69 16.24
CA GLU A 359 0.04 4.73 16.45
C GLU A 359 0.26 3.84 15.22
N LYS A 360 -0.83 3.35 14.63
CA LYS A 360 -0.79 2.51 13.43
C LYS A 360 -0.13 3.26 12.28
N SER A 361 -0.57 4.48 12.04
CA SER A 361 -0.13 5.33 10.95
C SER A 361 1.34 5.70 11.10
N LEU A 362 1.81 6.07 12.30
CA LEU A 362 3.23 6.34 12.54
C LEU A 362 4.13 5.14 12.25
N GLY A 363 3.63 3.93 12.46
CA GLY A 363 4.30 2.70 12.03
C GLY A 363 4.20 2.45 10.53
N ALA A 364 3.06 2.73 9.90
CA ALA A 364 2.80 2.50 8.49
C ALA A 364 3.62 3.43 7.58
N VAL A 365 3.85 4.68 7.99
CA VAL A 365 4.64 5.68 7.24
C VAL A 365 6.16 5.47 7.34
N GLN A 366 6.60 4.41 8.02
CA GLN A 366 8.00 3.96 7.99
C GLN A 366 8.36 3.19 6.71
N LYS A 367 7.36 2.84 5.87
CA LYS A 367 7.53 2.25 4.53
C LYS A 367 7.96 3.29 3.52
#